data_AF-A0A2D5Z8W3-F1
#
_entry.id   AF-A0A2D5Z8W3-F1
#
_cell.length_a   1.000
_cell.length_b   1.000
_cell.length_c   1.000
_cell.angle_alpha   90.00
_cell.angle_beta   90.00
_cell.angle_gamma   90.00
#
_symmetry.space_group_name_H-M   'P 1'
#
loop_
_entity.id
_entity.type
_entity.pdbx_description
1 polymer ?
#
loop_
_entity_poly.entity_id
_entity_poly.type
_entity_poly.pdbx_seq_one_letter_code
_entity_poly.pdbx_strand_id
1 'polypeptide(L)'
;MTGPDIDTAMDQDDALEMDDSDKTLSLMGGVGTDEGGIDQDGFGSERSRKRISQSTVLIVMVVVISAGGFFLMRVSQSEADFTAQISDDVAAIIEQALARHANSEQRTGDDPLRKENIEALLGDTDAFISMFTSDHADLQVPITMVQKNPFILKKKVESPKPKPAKIRTEDQRERQRKETLKRLSREAERLKLQTVMGGRTPMAIVSGEMVKAGQKLGSFTVLKIGERTVELAAGGTTFILVMDK
;
A
#
# COMPACT_ATOMS: atom_id res chain seq x y z
N MET A 1 -14.69 -16.08 66.20
CA MET A 1 -14.70 -17.13 65.16
C MET A 1 -14.45 -16.42 63.84
N THR A 2 -13.21 -16.02 63.56
CA THR A 2 -12.18 -16.74 62.76
C THR A 2 -12.63 -16.96 61.31
N GLY A 3 -12.13 -16.10 60.41
CA GLY A 3 -12.27 -16.23 58.97
C GLY A 3 -11.29 -17.24 58.38
N PRO A 4 -11.13 -17.24 57.04
CA PRO A 4 -9.90 -17.67 56.42
C PRO A 4 -9.29 -16.55 55.57
N ASP A 5 -8.07 -16.17 55.98
CA ASP A 5 -7.10 -15.45 55.18
C ASP A 5 -6.64 -16.35 54.02
N ILE A 6 -6.67 -15.84 52.79
CA ILE A 6 -5.99 -16.48 51.64
C ILE A 6 -4.88 -15.52 51.23
N ASP A 7 -3.77 -15.68 51.93
CA ASP A 7 -2.45 -15.28 51.45
C ASP A 7 -2.07 -16.19 50.28
N THR A 8 -1.88 -15.62 49.10
CA THR A 8 -1.12 -16.25 48.02
C THR A 8 -0.17 -15.20 47.48
N ALA A 9 0.90 -14.99 48.24
CA ALA A 9 2.16 -14.48 47.75
C ALA A 9 2.95 -15.68 47.21
N MET A 10 3.27 -15.68 45.91
CA MET A 10 4.52 -16.30 45.46
C MET A 10 4.94 -15.74 44.11
N ASP A 11 6.05 -15.01 44.18
CA ASP A 11 7.10 -14.77 43.20
C ASP A 11 7.13 -15.71 41.99
N GLN A 12 7.39 -15.14 40.82
CA GLN A 12 8.73 -15.31 40.22
C GLN A 12 8.92 -14.37 39.02
N ASP A 13 9.94 -13.55 39.17
CA ASP A 13 10.69 -12.90 38.11
C ASP A 13 11.03 -13.93 37.03
N ASP A 14 10.47 -13.77 35.82
CA ASP A 14 11.02 -14.38 34.61
C ASP A 14 11.37 -13.25 33.64
N ALA A 15 12.56 -12.69 33.90
CA ALA A 15 13.31 -11.90 32.94
C ALA A 15 13.75 -12.82 31.79
N LEU A 16 13.00 -12.81 30.69
CA LEU A 16 13.49 -13.35 29.42
C LEU A 16 14.13 -12.21 28.62
N GLU A 17 15.46 -12.22 28.68
CA GLU A 17 16.38 -11.44 27.86
C GLU A 17 16.15 -11.65 26.36
N MET A 18 16.45 -10.58 25.62
CA MET A 18 16.47 -10.44 24.17
C MET A 18 17.43 -11.41 23.48
N ASP A 19 17.03 -11.93 22.32
CA ASP A 19 17.96 -12.22 21.22
C ASP A 19 17.40 -11.64 19.91
N ASP A 20 17.65 -10.34 19.71
CA ASP A 20 17.62 -9.71 18.39
C ASP A 20 18.87 -10.19 17.62
N SER A 21 18.79 -11.40 17.07
CA SER A 21 19.77 -11.87 16.09
C SER A 21 19.30 -11.52 14.68
N ASP A 22 19.86 -10.40 14.20
CA ASP A 22 19.94 -9.95 12.81
C ASP A 22 20.17 -11.11 11.83
N LYS A 23 19.07 -11.66 11.28
CA LYS A 23 19.12 -12.49 10.08
C LYS A 23 19.11 -11.60 8.85
N THR A 24 20.28 -11.02 8.59
CA THR A 24 20.67 -10.52 7.27
C THR A 24 20.61 -11.68 6.28
N LEU A 25 19.55 -11.73 5.46
CA LEU A 25 19.52 -12.61 4.30
C LEU A 25 20.53 -12.09 3.29
N SER A 26 21.67 -12.78 3.23
CA SER A 26 22.69 -12.60 2.20
C SER A 26 22.05 -12.77 0.83
N LEU A 27 22.02 -11.66 0.08
CA LEU A 27 21.72 -11.62 -1.35
C LEU A 27 22.96 -12.13 -2.12
N MET A 28 23.28 -13.43 -1.94
CA MET A 28 24.43 -14.09 -2.57
C MET A 28 23.94 -15.24 -3.44
N GLY A 29 23.64 -14.91 -4.69
CA GLY A 29 23.47 -15.83 -5.82
C GLY A 29 23.63 -14.95 -7.05
N GLY A 30 24.75 -14.97 -7.76
CA GLY A 30 25.38 -16.14 -8.36
C GLY A 30 25.52 -15.81 -9.84
N VAL A 31 26.36 -14.82 -10.15
CA VAL A 31 26.82 -14.55 -11.52
C VAL A 31 27.78 -15.68 -11.85
N GLY A 32 27.29 -16.67 -12.59
CA GLY A 32 28.12 -17.65 -13.27
C GLY A 32 28.85 -16.95 -14.39
N THR A 33 30.10 -16.56 -14.13
CA THR A 33 31.10 -16.35 -15.16
C THR A 33 31.48 -17.71 -15.71
N ASP A 34 30.99 -18.02 -16.91
CA ASP A 34 31.50 -19.13 -17.69
C ASP A 34 32.86 -18.70 -18.26
N GLU A 35 33.92 -19.11 -17.56
CA GLU A 35 35.30 -19.07 -18.04
C GLU A 35 35.52 -20.25 -19.01
N GLY A 36 35.54 -19.94 -20.30
CA GLY A 36 36.28 -20.68 -21.30
C GLY A 36 36.86 -19.64 -22.27
N GLY A 37 38.15 -19.33 -22.26
CA GLY A 37 39.24 -20.27 -22.38
C GLY A 37 39.64 -20.38 -23.85
N ILE A 38 40.19 -19.29 -24.40
CA ILE A 38 41.04 -19.34 -25.61
C ILE A 38 42.24 -18.46 -25.33
N ASP A 39 43.30 -19.13 -24.87
CA ASP A 39 44.66 -18.65 -25.01
C ASP A 39 44.97 -18.47 -26.50
N GLN A 40 45.39 -17.27 -26.88
CA GLN A 40 46.28 -17.14 -28.01
C GLN A 40 47.27 -16.01 -27.74
N ASP A 41 48.51 -16.44 -27.66
CA ASP A 41 49.71 -15.69 -27.37
C ASP A 41 49.88 -14.46 -28.26
N GLY A 42 50.61 -13.48 -27.72
CA GLY A 42 51.65 -12.87 -28.53
C GLY A 42 51.69 -11.36 -28.60
N PHE A 43 52.80 -10.85 -28.06
CA PHE A 43 53.51 -9.64 -28.45
C PHE A 43 52.95 -8.31 -27.97
N GLY A 44 53.70 -7.73 -27.04
CA GLY A 44 53.46 -6.40 -26.52
C GLY A 44 53.62 -5.30 -27.57
N SER A 45 53.04 -4.16 -27.27
CA SER A 45 53.75 -2.89 -27.30
C SER A 45 52.94 -1.88 -26.49
N GLU A 46 53.67 -0.97 -25.86
CA GLU A 46 53.40 0.46 -25.80
C GLU A 46 52.04 0.96 -25.29
N ARG A 47 52.10 1.98 -24.42
CA ARG A 47 50.95 2.75 -23.91
C ARG A 47 50.21 3.45 -25.06
N SER A 48 49.40 2.71 -25.81
CA SER A 48 48.48 3.28 -26.78
C SER A 48 47.26 3.78 -26.03
N ARG A 49 46.87 5.03 -26.27
CA ARG A 49 45.63 5.61 -25.71
C ARG A 49 44.50 4.71 -26.20
N LYS A 50 43.98 3.86 -25.32
CA LYS A 50 42.96 2.86 -25.60
C LYS A 50 41.73 3.61 -26.11
N ARG A 51 41.58 3.69 -27.43
CA ARG A 51 40.40 4.30 -28.05
C ARG A 51 39.23 3.42 -27.68
N ILE A 52 38.32 3.97 -26.89
CA ILE A 52 37.12 3.29 -26.40
C ILE A 52 36.39 2.71 -27.61
N SER A 53 36.06 1.43 -27.55
CA SER A 53 35.42 0.75 -28.67
C SER A 53 34.07 1.41 -28.96
N GLN A 54 33.74 1.59 -30.24
CA GLN A 54 32.51 2.26 -30.65
C GLN A 54 31.26 1.59 -30.07
N SER A 55 31.30 0.29 -29.78
CA SER A 55 30.20 -0.44 -29.14
C SER A 55 29.99 -0.02 -27.68
N THR A 56 31.06 0.27 -26.93
CA THR A 56 30.96 0.77 -25.55
C THR A 56 30.30 2.15 -25.49
N VAL A 57 30.61 3.03 -26.45
CA VAL A 57 29.99 4.36 -26.52
C VAL A 57 28.49 4.25 -26.79
N LEU A 58 28.08 3.33 -27.66
CA LEU A 58 26.69 3.11 -28.00
C LEU A 58 25.88 2.59 -26.79
N ILE A 59 26.44 1.65 -26.02
CA ILE A 59 25.78 1.11 -24.82
C ILE A 59 25.60 2.22 -23.76
N VAL A 60 26.63 3.02 -23.51
CA VAL A 60 26.54 4.14 -22.55
C VAL A 60 25.47 5.15 -22.96
N MET A 61 25.37 5.46 -24.27
CA MET A 61 24.34 6.38 -24.77
C MET A 61 22.92 5.84 -24.55
N VAL A 62 22.68 4.54 -24.81
CA VAL A 62 21.38 3.91 -24.60
C VAL A 62 20.98 3.92 -23.12
N VAL A 63 21.93 3.69 -22.22
CA VAL A 63 21.69 3.74 -20.77
C VAL A 63 21.32 5.14 -20.31
N VAL A 64 21.99 6.18 -20.81
CA VAL A 64 21.70 7.58 -20.46
C VAL A 64 20.31 8.01 -20.94
N ILE A 65 19.92 7.65 -22.17
CA ILE A 65 18.59 7.96 -22.70
C ILE A 65 17.49 7.27 -21.87
N SER A 66 17.72 6.02 -21.48
CA SER A 66 16.75 5.25 -20.69
C SER A 66 16.58 5.81 -19.27
N ALA A 67 17.69 6.16 -18.60
CA ALA A 67 17.66 6.78 -17.28
C ALA A 67 16.99 8.17 -17.30
N GLY A 68 17.25 8.97 -18.34
CA GLY A 68 16.61 10.27 -18.51
C GLY A 68 15.10 10.17 -18.74
N GLY A 69 14.65 9.21 -19.56
CA GLY A 69 13.22 8.94 -19.77
C GLY A 69 12.51 8.54 -18.48
N PHE A 70 13.15 7.70 -17.65
CA PHE A 70 12.60 7.28 -16.37
C PHE A 70 12.53 8.45 -15.35
N PHE A 71 13.54 9.32 -15.32
CA PHE A 71 13.56 10.50 -14.46
C PHE A 71 12.44 11.50 -14.81
N LEU A 72 12.18 11.74 -16.09
CA LEU A 72 11.07 12.61 -16.53
C LEU A 72 9.68 12.06 -16.20
N MET A 73 9.51 10.73 -16.21
CA MET A 73 8.24 10.13 -15.78
C MET A 73 8.06 10.22 -14.25
N ARG A 74 9.14 10.20 -13.47
CA ARG A 74 9.09 10.36 -12.02
C ARG A 74 8.76 11.80 -11.60
N VAL A 75 9.24 12.79 -12.36
CA VAL A 75 8.98 14.21 -12.07
C VAL A 75 7.60 14.64 -12.60
N SER A 76 7.10 14.09 -13.71
CA SER A 76 5.79 14.47 -14.25
C SER A 76 4.58 13.81 -13.55
N GLN A 77 4.79 12.98 -12.53
CA GLN A 77 3.71 12.46 -11.68
C GLN A 77 3.42 13.33 -10.44
N SER A 78 4.21 14.38 -10.15
CA SER A 78 4.06 15.23 -8.96
C SER A 78 3.26 16.54 -9.14
N GLU A 79 2.69 16.80 -10.33
CA GLU A 79 1.79 17.94 -10.59
C GLU A 79 0.47 17.36 -11.17
N ALA A 80 -0.56 16.98 -10.39
CA ALA A 80 -1.20 17.60 -9.23
C ALA A 80 -1.94 18.94 -9.51
N ASP A 81 -2.22 19.25 -10.78
CA ASP A 81 -2.91 20.49 -11.20
C ASP A 81 -4.43 20.54 -11.00
N PHE A 82 -5.02 19.65 -10.20
CA PHE A 82 -6.44 19.76 -9.80
C PHE A 82 -6.67 19.86 -8.29
N THR A 83 -5.59 19.78 -7.50
CA THR A 83 -5.60 20.02 -6.05
C THR A 83 -4.99 21.37 -5.66
N ALA A 84 -4.24 22.04 -6.55
CA ALA A 84 -3.51 23.28 -6.27
C ALA A 84 -4.39 24.45 -5.78
N GLN A 85 -5.65 24.57 -6.21
CA GLN A 85 -6.52 25.67 -5.76
C GLN A 85 -7.31 25.38 -4.48
N ILE A 86 -7.39 24.12 -4.04
CA ILE A 86 -7.94 23.76 -2.72
C ILE A 86 -6.81 23.60 -1.71
N SER A 87 -5.59 23.32 -2.16
CA SER A 87 -4.43 23.09 -1.30
C SER A 87 -3.87 24.37 -0.70
N ASP A 88 -3.90 25.52 -1.35
CA ASP A 88 -3.24 26.71 -0.78
C ASP A 88 -3.94 27.22 0.48
N ASP A 89 -5.28 27.25 0.50
CA ASP A 89 -6.05 27.61 1.69
C ASP A 89 -5.93 26.55 2.78
N VAL A 90 -5.97 25.26 2.42
CA VAL A 90 -5.81 24.16 3.38
C VAL A 90 -4.37 24.08 3.90
N ALA A 91 -3.38 24.38 3.07
CA ALA A 91 -1.97 24.45 3.45
C ALA A 91 -1.72 25.62 4.38
N ALA A 92 -2.33 26.79 4.14
CA ALA A 92 -2.24 27.91 5.07
C ALA A 92 -2.85 27.57 6.44
N ILE A 93 -3.97 26.84 6.48
CA ILE A 93 -4.60 26.38 7.73
C ILE A 93 -3.73 25.34 8.43
N ILE A 94 -3.15 24.39 7.68
CA ILE A 94 -2.26 23.36 8.21
C ILE A 94 -0.96 23.97 8.73
N GLU A 95 -0.35 24.91 8.00
CA GLU A 95 0.84 25.65 8.45
C GLU A 95 0.53 26.47 9.70
N GLN A 96 -0.64 27.10 9.78
CA GLN A 96 -1.04 27.84 10.98
C GLN A 96 -1.27 26.91 12.18
N ALA A 97 -1.84 25.72 11.98
CA ALA A 97 -2.01 24.71 13.02
C ALA A 97 -0.67 24.13 13.47
N LEU A 98 0.23 23.82 12.54
CA LEU A 98 1.59 23.35 12.83
C LEU A 98 2.44 24.41 13.53
N ALA A 99 2.35 25.68 13.12
CA ALA A 99 3.07 26.76 13.78
C ALA A 99 2.58 26.97 15.22
N ARG A 100 1.28 26.77 15.50
CA ARG A 100 0.75 26.79 16.87
C ARG A 100 1.29 25.62 17.70
N HIS A 101 1.38 24.43 17.13
CA HIS A 101 1.82 23.23 17.83
C HIS A 101 3.35 23.15 18.02
N ALA A 102 4.14 23.63 17.06
CA ALA A 102 5.60 23.70 17.19
C ALA A 102 6.02 24.67 18.31
N ASN A 103 5.28 25.77 18.48
CA ASN A 103 5.52 26.71 19.57
C ASN A 103 5.02 26.19 20.94
N SER A 104 4.17 25.16 20.99
CA SER A 104 3.72 24.55 22.25
C SER A 104 4.73 23.55 22.80
N GLU A 105 5.41 22.78 21.94
CA GLU A 105 6.42 21.79 22.37
C GLU A 105 7.66 22.43 23.02
N GLN A 106 7.99 23.67 22.63
CA GLN A 106 9.13 24.39 23.18
C GLN A 106 8.87 24.99 24.58
N ARG A 107 7.65 24.87 25.11
CA ARG A 107 7.28 25.28 26.48
C ARG A 107 7.16 24.11 27.48
N THR A 108 7.22 22.86 27.03
CA THR A 108 7.03 21.66 27.86
C THR A 108 8.35 21.08 28.37
N GLY A 109 9.10 21.89 29.12
CA GLY A 109 10.28 21.45 29.86
C GLY A 109 10.01 21.05 31.31
N ASP A 110 8.93 21.56 31.92
CA ASP A 110 8.63 21.32 33.34
C ASP A 110 7.13 21.09 33.53
N ASP A 111 6.79 19.83 33.85
CA ASP A 111 5.55 19.35 34.46
C ASP A 111 4.23 19.47 33.63
N PRO A 112 3.67 18.35 33.13
CA PRO A 112 2.41 18.33 32.37
C PRO A 112 1.18 18.72 33.22
N LEU A 113 1.30 18.81 34.56
CA LEU A 113 0.21 19.17 35.47
C LEU A 113 0.16 20.65 35.83
N ARG A 114 0.98 21.48 35.20
CA ARG A 114 0.93 22.93 35.40
C ARG A 114 -0.42 23.50 34.98
N LYS A 115 -0.95 24.39 35.82
CA LYS A 115 -2.29 24.98 35.67
C LYS A 115 -2.47 25.62 34.30
N GLU A 116 -1.41 26.21 33.75
CA GLU A 116 -1.43 26.88 32.46
C GLU A 116 -1.69 25.92 31.28
N ASN A 117 -1.20 24.68 31.35
CA ASN A 117 -1.41 23.67 30.30
C ASN A 117 -2.82 23.07 30.38
N ILE A 118 -3.33 22.90 31.61
CA ILE A 118 -4.70 22.41 31.85
C ILE A 118 -5.71 23.46 31.38
N GLU A 119 -5.47 24.74 31.64
CA GLU A 119 -6.32 25.84 31.20
C GLU A 119 -6.36 25.96 29.66
N ALA A 120 -5.22 25.74 28.99
CA ALA A 120 -5.17 25.70 27.52
C ALA A 120 -5.99 24.53 26.93
N LEU A 121 -5.86 23.32 27.50
CA LEU A 121 -6.62 22.14 27.03
C LEU A 121 -8.13 22.28 27.29
N LEU A 122 -8.51 22.88 28.41
CA LEU A 122 -9.92 23.15 28.72
C LEU A 122 -10.49 24.24 27.82
N GLY A 123 -9.70 25.26 27.47
CA GLY A 123 -10.11 26.31 26.53
C GLY A 123 -10.45 25.77 25.14
N ASP A 124 -9.66 24.82 24.62
CA ASP A 124 -9.96 24.17 23.34
C ASP A 124 -11.24 23.31 23.42
N THR A 125 -11.47 22.65 24.56
CA THR A 125 -12.67 21.85 24.79
C THR A 125 -13.93 22.74 24.81
N ASP A 126 -13.87 23.90 25.47
CA ASP A 126 -14.96 24.87 25.47
C ASP A 126 -15.22 25.46 24.08
N ALA A 127 -14.18 25.68 23.28
CA ALA A 127 -14.34 26.09 21.88
C ALA A 127 -15.08 25.02 21.06
N PHE A 128 -14.74 23.74 21.22
CA PHE A 128 -15.47 22.64 20.57
C PHE A 128 -16.92 22.54 21.08
N ILE A 129 -17.14 22.61 22.39
CA ILE A 129 -18.50 22.57 22.96
C ILE A 129 -19.31 23.77 22.44
N SER A 130 -18.71 24.95 22.32
CA SER A 130 -19.37 26.14 21.76
C SER A 130 -19.77 25.96 20.29
N MET A 131 -18.99 25.20 19.52
CA MET A 131 -19.28 24.89 18.11
C MET A 131 -20.44 23.88 17.96
N PHE A 132 -20.67 23.01 18.94
CA PHE A 132 -21.81 22.08 18.95
C PHE A 132 -23.05 22.64 19.65
N THR A 133 -22.87 23.58 20.57
CA THR A 133 -23.97 24.29 21.25
C THR A 133 -24.43 25.52 20.48
N SER A 134 -23.64 26.04 19.54
CA SER A 134 -24.13 26.99 18.55
C SER A 134 -25.26 26.33 17.74
N ASP A 135 -26.44 26.95 17.81
CA ASP A 135 -27.68 26.40 17.30
C ASP A 135 -27.59 26.11 15.80
N HIS A 136 -27.37 24.84 15.46
CA HIS A 136 -27.32 24.40 14.06
C HIS A 136 -28.67 24.54 13.34
N ALA A 137 -29.74 24.93 14.04
CA ALA A 137 -31.02 25.27 13.41
C ALA A 137 -30.88 26.43 12.42
N ASP A 138 -29.97 27.39 12.65
CA ASP A 138 -29.73 28.52 11.74
C ASP A 138 -29.01 28.13 10.45
N LEU A 139 -28.35 26.95 10.42
CA LEU A 139 -27.74 26.40 9.21
C LEU A 139 -28.72 25.57 8.37
N GLN A 140 -29.94 25.34 8.86
CA GLN A 140 -30.96 24.65 8.07
C GLN A 140 -31.51 25.60 7.00
N VAL A 141 -31.20 25.28 5.75
CA VAL A 141 -31.78 25.98 4.61
C VAL A 141 -33.28 25.66 4.56
N PRO A 142 -34.18 26.67 4.63
CA PRO A 142 -35.62 26.45 4.54
C PRO A 142 -35.96 25.66 3.28
N ILE A 143 -36.92 24.73 3.38
CA ILE A 143 -37.26 23.83 2.26
C ILE A 143 -37.71 24.58 1.00
N THR A 144 -38.22 25.81 1.16
CA THR A 144 -38.60 26.71 0.07
C THR A 144 -37.40 27.23 -0.74
N MET A 145 -36.21 27.26 -0.14
CA MET A 145 -34.96 27.66 -0.80
C MET A 145 -34.23 26.48 -1.47
N VAL A 146 -34.61 25.23 -1.16
CA VAL A 146 -34.07 24.03 -1.81
C VAL A 146 -34.79 23.79 -3.14
N GLN A 147 -34.51 24.63 -4.14
CA GLN A 147 -35.18 24.59 -5.45
C GLN A 147 -34.75 23.41 -6.34
N LYS A 148 -33.62 22.76 -6.05
CA LYS A 148 -33.09 21.67 -6.88
C LYS A 148 -32.80 20.45 -6.00
N ASN A 149 -33.38 19.32 -6.40
CA ASN A 149 -33.09 18.04 -5.77
C ASN A 149 -31.63 17.64 -6.10
N PRO A 150 -30.72 17.56 -5.09
CA PRO A 150 -29.30 17.29 -5.31
C PRO A 150 -29.02 15.86 -5.79
N PHE A 151 -30.02 14.96 -5.73
CA PHE A 151 -29.91 13.59 -6.21
C PHE A 151 -30.39 13.42 -7.66
N ILE A 152 -30.88 14.48 -8.30
CA ILE A 152 -31.11 14.47 -9.74
C ILE A 152 -29.78 14.79 -10.42
N LEU A 153 -28.97 13.73 -10.62
CA LEU A 153 -27.87 13.73 -11.57
C LEU A 153 -28.46 14.09 -12.94
N LYS A 154 -28.42 15.37 -13.31
CA LYS A 154 -28.77 15.81 -14.65
C LYS A 154 -27.85 15.03 -15.58
N LYS A 155 -28.39 14.01 -16.25
CA LYS A 155 -27.70 13.34 -17.36
C LYS A 155 -27.17 14.45 -18.24
N LYS A 156 -25.85 14.58 -18.27
CA LYS A 156 -25.14 15.62 -19.01
C LYS A 156 -25.64 15.54 -20.45
N VAL A 157 -26.51 16.46 -20.83
CA VAL A 157 -26.99 16.57 -22.22
C VAL A 157 -25.74 16.78 -23.04
N GLU A 158 -25.44 15.81 -23.90
CA GLU A 158 -24.27 15.79 -24.74
C GLU A 158 -24.28 17.04 -25.62
N SER A 159 -23.51 18.06 -25.23
CA SER A 159 -23.07 19.07 -26.18
C SER A 159 -22.29 18.34 -27.27
N PRO A 160 -22.52 18.63 -28.57
CA PRO A 160 -21.85 17.94 -29.67
C PRO A 160 -20.34 18.13 -29.54
N LYS A 161 -19.63 17.08 -29.10
CA LYS A 161 -18.19 17.10 -28.86
C LYS A 161 -17.44 17.09 -30.21
N PRO A 162 -16.39 17.92 -30.39
CA PRO A 162 -15.38 17.66 -31.39
C PRO A 162 -14.73 16.29 -31.12
N LYS A 163 -14.46 15.53 -32.19
CA LYS A 163 -14.04 14.11 -32.21
C LYS A 163 -13.01 13.76 -31.12
N PRO A 164 -13.29 12.80 -30.21
CA PRO A 164 -12.38 12.41 -29.15
C PRO A 164 -11.51 11.21 -29.55
N ALA A 165 -10.19 11.40 -29.65
CA ALA A 165 -9.23 10.30 -29.84
C ALA A 165 -8.82 9.60 -28.53
N LYS A 166 -9.16 10.16 -27.35
CA LYS A 166 -8.68 9.66 -26.03
C LYS A 166 -9.66 8.80 -25.23
N ILE A 167 -10.94 8.73 -25.62
CA ILE A 167 -11.97 7.97 -24.86
C ILE A 167 -11.86 6.44 -25.10
N ARG A 168 -11.27 6.01 -26.23
CA ARG A 168 -11.17 4.57 -26.56
C ARG A 168 -10.27 3.77 -25.61
N THR A 169 -9.27 4.40 -24.99
CA THR A 169 -8.26 3.67 -24.21
C THR A 169 -8.78 3.23 -22.85
N GLU A 170 -9.68 4.00 -22.25
CA GLU A 170 -10.21 3.73 -20.90
C GLU A 170 -11.28 2.64 -20.94
N ASP A 171 -12.20 2.72 -21.91
CA ASP A 171 -13.18 1.67 -22.18
C ASP A 171 -12.53 0.32 -22.50
N GLN A 172 -11.40 0.32 -23.22
CA GLN A 172 -10.68 -0.91 -23.53
C GLN A 172 -10.04 -1.53 -22.28
N ARG A 173 -9.47 -0.72 -21.38
CA ARG A 173 -8.90 -1.20 -20.11
C ARG A 173 -9.97 -1.78 -19.19
N GLU A 174 -11.14 -1.14 -19.12
CA GLU A 174 -12.26 -1.69 -18.35
C GLU A 174 -12.76 -3.01 -18.89
N ARG A 175 -12.90 -3.12 -20.22
CA ARG A 175 -13.32 -4.38 -20.87
C ARG A 175 -12.34 -5.50 -20.57
N GLN A 176 -11.03 -5.24 -20.69
CA GLN A 176 -9.99 -6.20 -20.36
C GLN A 176 -10.05 -6.65 -18.89
N ARG A 177 -10.21 -5.73 -17.94
CA ARG A 177 -10.37 -6.08 -16.51
C ARG A 177 -11.62 -6.92 -16.24
N LYS A 178 -12.73 -6.59 -16.88
CA LYS A 178 -13.98 -7.35 -16.76
C LYS A 178 -13.84 -8.75 -17.35
N GLU A 179 -13.14 -8.88 -18.47
CA GLU A 179 -12.87 -10.18 -19.11
C GLU A 179 -11.92 -11.05 -18.29
N THR A 180 -10.85 -10.48 -17.72
CA THR A 180 -9.94 -11.22 -16.85
C THR A 180 -10.63 -11.68 -15.58
N LEU A 181 -11.44 -10.83 -14.94
CA LEU A 181 -12.22 -11.21 -13.75
C LEU A 181 -13.20 -12.34 -14.05
N LYS A 182 -13.93 -12.28 -15.18
CA LYS A 182 -14.85 -13.35 -15.59
C LYS A 182 -14.13 -14.66 -15.88
N ARG A 183 -12.90 -14.60 -16.42
CA ARG A 183 -12.10 -15.80 -16.66
C ARG A 183 -11.64 -16.42 -15.33
N LEU A 184 -11.13 -15.59 -14.41
CA LEU A 184 -10.72 -16.02 -13.07
C LEU A 184 -11.89 -16.60 -12.28
N SER A 185 -13.08 -15.98 -12.34
CA SER A 185 -14.25 -16.50 -11.63
C SER A 185 -14.65 -17.90 -12.12
N ARG A 186 -14.68 -18.11 -13.45
CA ARG A 186 -14.98 -19.42 -14.05
C ARG A 186 -13.92 -20.48 -13.73
N GLU A 187 -12.66 -20.07 -13.59
CA GLU A 187 -11.58 -20.98 -13.18
C GLU A 187 -11.72 -21.35 -11.71
N ALA A 188 -12.02 -20.39 -10.83
CA ALA A 188 -12.29 -20.60 -9.42
C ALA A 188 -13.50 -21.52 -9.18
N GLU A 189 -14.57 -21.38 -9.97
CA GLU A 189 -15.76 -22.26 -9.93
C GLU A 189 -15.44 -23.73 -10.24
N ARG A 190 -14.38 -24.00 -11.01
CA ARG A 190 -13.92 -25.37 -11.32
C ARG A 190 -13.01 -25.94 -10.25
N LEU A 191 -12.46 -25.11 -9.38
CA LEU A 191 -11.63 -25.56 -8.28
C LEU A 191 -12.52 -26.10 -7.17
N LYS A 192 -12.31 -27.36 -6.78
CA LYS A 192 -13.06 -27.99 -5.69
C LYS A 192 -12.09 -28.38 -4.58
N LEU A 193 -12.30 -27.83 -3.39
CA LEU A 193 -11.57 -28.23 -2.19
C LEU A 193 -12.06 -29.61 -1.75
N GLN A 194 -11.16 -30.60 -1.74
CA GLN A 194 -11.49 -31.98 -1.39
C GLN A 194 -11.19 -32.28 0.07
N THR A 195 -9.95 -32.01 0.50
CA THR A 195 -9.53 -32.24 1.88
C THR A 195 -8.52 -31.19 2.32
N VAL A 196 -8.55 -30.89 3.61
CA VAL A 196 -7.54 -30.09 4.30
C VAL A 196 -6.87 -30.99 5.32
N MET A 197 -5.54 -31.04 5.25
CA MET A 197 -4.69 -31.72 6.23
C MET A 197 -4.11 -30.66 7.16
N GLY A 198 -4.58 -30.66 8.41
CA GLY A 198 -4.01 -29.86 9.49
C GLY A 198 -2.63 -30.37 9.93
N GLY A 199 -1.85 -29.51 10.56
CA GLY A 199 -0.51 -29.83 11.09
C GLY A 199 0.34 -28.58 11.26
N ARG A 200 1.63 -28.77 11.61
CA ARG A 200 2.61 -27.66 11.68
C ARG A 200 2.76 -26.94 10.33
N THR A 201 2.57 -27.67 9.24
CA THR A 201 2.61 -27.16 7.87
C THR A 201 1.31 -27.56 7.17
N PRO A 202 0.29 -26.68 7.14
CA PRO A 202 -1.02 -27.05 6.61
C PRO A 202 -0.94 -27.32 5.10
N MET A 203 -1.72 -28.31 4.66
CA MET A 203 -1.76 -28.76 3.27
C MET A 203 -3.21 -28.97 2.83
N ALA A 204 -3.52 -28.73 1.57
CA ALA A 204 -4.85 -28.94 1.03
C ALA A 204 -4.78 -29.69 -0.31
N ILE A 205 -5.80 -30.49 -0.60
CA ILE A 205 -6.00 -31.07 -1.93
C ILE A 205 -7.11 -30.30 -2.62
N VAL A 206 -6.74 -29.55 -3.67
CA VAL A 206 -7.65 -28.74 -4.47
C VAL A 206 -7.66 -29.31 -5.88
N SER A 207 -8.83 -29.77 -6.33
CA SER A 207 -8.99 -30.42 -7.64
C SER A 207 -8.02 -31.58 -7.91
N GLY A 208 -7.68 -32.34 -6.86
CA GLY A 208 -6.76 -33.49 -6.95
C GLY A 208 -5.28 -33.13 -6.87
N GLU A 209 -4.91 -31.84 -6.82
CA GLU A 209 -3.53 -31.41 -6.63
C GLU A 209 -3.27 -31.03 -5.17
N MET A 210 -2.15 -31.50 -4.63
CA MET A 210 -1.72 -31.25 -3.26
C MET A 210 -0.92 -29.95 -3.20
N VAL A 211 -1.41 -28.96 -2.46
CA VAL A 211 -0.84 -27.61 -2.39
C VAL A 211 -0.55 -27.16 -0.96
N LYS A 212 0.49 -26.34 -0.80
CA LYS A 212 0.88 -25.65 0.44
C LYS A 212 0.63 -24.15 0.34
N ALA A 213 0.57 -23.45 1.49
CA ALA A 213 0.59 -22.00 1.51
C ALA A 213 1.82 -21.46 0.76
N GLY A 214 1.61 -20.47 -0.10
CA GLY A 214 2.61 -19.88 -0.99
C GLY A 214 2.77 -20.58 -2.36
N GLN A 215 2.21 -21.77 -2.55
CA GLN A 215 2.30 -22.48 -3.83
C GLN A 215 1.30 -21.93 -4.86
N LYS A 216 1.65 -22.01 -6.14
CA LYS A 216 0.77 -21.66 -7.26
C LYS A 216 -0.09 -22.86 -7.67
N LEU A 217 -1.36 -22.62 -7.93
CA LEU A 217 -2.36 -23.56 -8.45
C LEU A 217 -3.03 -22.90 -9.66
N GLY A 218 -2.55 -23.23 -10.87
CA GLY A 218 -3.00 -22.55 -12.10
C GLY A 218 -2.73 -21.04 -12.06
N SER A 219 -3.79 -20.24 -12.20
CA SER A 219 -3.74 -18.77 -12.13
C SER A 219 -3.75 -18.20 -10.69
N PHE A 220 -3.83 -19.06 -9.67
CA PHE A 220 -4.00 -18.67 -8.27
C PHE A 220 -2.74 -18.95 -7.44
N THR A 221 -2.53 -18.15 -6.39
CA THR A 221 -1.53 -18.39 -5.35
C THR A 221 -2.23 -18.65 -4.03
N VAL A 222 -1.88 -19.74 -3.34
CA VAL A 222 -2.45 -20.06 -2.03
C VAL A 222 -1.90 -19.10 -0.99
N LEU A 223 -2.75 -18.27 -0.38
CA LEU A 223 -2.34 -17.37 0.71
C LEU A 223 -2.35 -18.10 2.05
N LYS A 224 -3.49 -18.70 2.38
CA LYS A 224 -3.73 -19.31 3.70
C LYS A 224 -4.59 -20.55 3.57
N ILE A 225 -4.28 -21.56 4.37
CA ILE A 225 -5.05 -22.80 4.49
C ILE A 225 -5.63 -22.79 5.92
N GLY A 226 -6.95 -22.66 6.05
CA GLY A 226 -7.69 -22.83 7.30
C GLY A 226 -8.22 -24.26 7.45
N GLU A 227 -9.00 -24.55 8.49
CA GLU A 227 -9.47 -25.93 8.78
C GLU A 227 -10.37 -26.52 7.68
N ARG A 228 -11.26 -25.70 7.10
CA ARG A 228 -12.21 -26.11 6.06
C ARG A 228 -12.28 -25.15 4.87
N THR A 229 -11.34 -24.21 4.83
CA THR A 229 -11.31 -23.12 3.86
C THR A 229 -9.90 -22.89 3.33
N VAL A 230 -9.78 -22.50 2.07
CA VAL A 230 -8.50 -22.11 1.46
C VAL A 230 -8.66 -20.74 0.82
N GLU A 231 -7.81 -19.80 1.21
CA GLU A 231 -7.73 -18.45 0.63
C GLU A 231 -6.74 -18.45 -0.54
N LEU A 232 -7.23 -18.10 -1.72
CA LEU A 232 -6.48 -17.98 -2.96
C LEU A 232 -6.40 -16.53 -3.41
N ALA A 233 -5.25 -16.09 -3.91
CA ALA A 233 -5.08 -14.78 -4.54
C ALA A 233 -4.82 -14.91 -6.04
N ALA A 234 -5.53 -14.14 -6.86
CA ALA A 234 -5.25 -14.00 -8.28
C ALA A 234 -5.55 -12.56 -8.75
N GLY A 235 -4.58 -11.92 -9.41
CA GLY A 235 -4.78 -10.59 -9.97
C GLY A 235 -5.21 -9.51 -8.97
N GLY A 236 -4.76 -9.61 -7.71
CA GLY A 236 -5.13 -8.68 -6.63
C GLY A 236 -6.54 -8.90 -6.04
N THR A 237 -7.25 -9.96 -6.46
CA THR A 237 -8.52 -10.37 -5.86
C THR A 237 -8.32 -11.64 -5.04
N THR A 238 -8.98 -11.72 -3.88
CA THR A 238 -8.94 -12.89 -3.01
C THR A 238 -10.21 -13.71 -3.19
N PHE A 239 -10.05 -15.03 -3.34
CA PHE A 239 -11.11 -16.01 -3.47
C PHE A 239 -11.05 -16.97 -2.29
N ILE A 240 -12.20 -17.27 -1.70
CA ILE A 240 -12.30 -18.20 -0.56
C ILE A 240 -12.98 -19.48 -1.07
N LEU A 241 -12.25 -20.59 -1.07
CA LEU A 241 -12.78 -21.91 -1.33
C LEU A 241 -13.25 -22.53 -0.03
N VAL A 242 -14.49 -23.00 0.00
CA VAL A 242 -15.08 -23.71 1.13
C VAL A 242 -15.28 -25.16 0.73
N MET A 243 -14.99 -26.09 1.65
CA MET A 243 -15.20 -27.51 1.44
C MET A 243 -16.69 -27.81 1.26
N ASP A 244 -17.05 -28.45 0.14
CA ASP A 244 -18.41 -28.89 -0.15
C ASP A 244 -18.86 -29.91 0.91
N LYS A 245 -20.11 -29.83 1.37
CA LYS A 245 -20.62 -30.70 2.43
C LYS A 245 -20.99 -32.08 1.92
#